data_AF-A0A6P9CC31-F1
#
_entry.id   AF-A0A6P9CC31-F1
#
_cell.length_a   1.000
_cell.length_b   1.000
_cell.length_c   1.000
_cell.angle_alpha   90.00
_cell.angle_beta   90.00
_cell.angle_gamma   90.00
#
_symmetry.space_group_name_H-M   'P 1'
#
loop_
_entity.id
_entity.type
_entity.pdbx_description
1 polymer ?
#
loop_
_entity_poly.entity_id
_entity_poly.type
_entity_poly.pdbx_seq_one_letter_code
_entity_poly.pdbx_strand_id
1 'polypeptide(L)'
;MARILIVGAGPTGSLCAALLRAEFPQRLLRVVVWDKAQGAGGRMSTRRSARDPKCTADLGAQYITRTPHYAKAHQSFYEDLLSHGVLKPLTAPVKGMVVKEGVDNFVTPQGSSSIVKHYLNKAADADVFYNHHVTQICLKDGKWEVGTSTGSSDCFDTVILTMPVPQILQLQGDIATIINNRWRQQLESVSYSSRYALGLFYEAGTQFDTPWAVQYISNNPCICFVSIDNKKREIESPDTAPSVVVHTTVSFGTEYMEWDKEKVQQLIINELKAIMPHLPEPASIKCQKWRYSQVTEAFSGSPGQITLHAKPFLICGGDGFVHSNLDGCIDSAISVVKVLKASL
;
A
#
# COMPACT_ATOMS: atom_id res chain seq x y z
N MET A 1 10.96 14.39 25.33
CA MET A 1 9.96 13.70 24.50
C MET A 1 10.70 12.99 23.38
N ALA A 2 10.59 11.67 23.28
CA ALA A 2 11.29 10.92 22.23
C ALA A 2 10.54 11.07 20.89
N ARG A 3 11.28 11.31 19.81
CA ARG A 3 10.75 11.53 18.46
C ARG A 3 11.01 10.29 17.60
N ILE A 4 9.93 9.71 17.07
CA ILE A 4 9.98 8.54 16.21
C ILE A 4 9.52 8.96 14.81
N LEU A 5 10.38 8.79 13.81
CA LEU A 5 10.00 8.94 12.42
C LEU A 5 9.58 7.59 11.84
N ILE A 6 8.43 7.57 11.16
CA ILE A 6 8.01 6.48 10.28
C ILE A 6 8.05 7.01 8.84
N VAL A 7 8.86 6.38 8.00
CA VAL A 7 8.96 6.70 6.57
C VAL A 7 8.03 5.77 5.80
N GLY A 8 6.94 6.34 5.29
CA GLY A 8 5.86 5.68 4.56
C GLY A 8 4.52 5.72 5.30
N ALA A 9 3.55 6.44 4.74
CA ALA A 9 2.14 6.43 5.12
C ALA A 9 1.38 5.32 4.36
N GLY A 10 1.95 4.11 4.36
CA GLY A 10 1.32 2.87 3.88
C GLY A 10 0.67 2.08 5.02
N PRO A 11 0.09 0.89 4.74
CA PRO A 11 -0.55 0.05 5.75
C PRO A 11 0.38 -0.26 6.93
N THR A 12 1.58 -0.78 6.69
CA THR A 12 2.56 -1.08 7.76
C THR A 12 2.91 0.16 8.59
N GLY A 13 3.24 1.29 7.94
CA GLY A 13 3.62 2.52 8.65
C GLY A 13 2.48 3.09 9.51
N SER A 14 1.25 3.10 8.99
CA SER A 14 0.08 3.55 9.75
C SER A 14 -0.24 2.64 10.94
N LEU A 15 -0.11 1.32 10.76
CA LEU A 15 -0.26 0.33 11.84
C LEU A 15 0.83 0.50 12.90
N CYS A 16 2.09 0.70 12.50
CA CYS A 16 3.18 1.02 13.43
C CYS A 16 2.85 2.25 14.27
N ALA A 17 2.35 3.33 13.65
CA ALA A 17 1.97 4.55 14.36
C ALA A 17 0.86 4.28 15.40
N ALA A 18 -0.20 3.57 15.00
CA ALA A 18 -1.31 3.21 15.89
C ALA A 18 -0.86 2.31 17.04
N LEU A 19 -0.06 1.28 16.74
CA LEU A 19 0.43 0.32 17.72
C LEU A 19 1.40 0.97 18.71
N LEU A 20 2.30 1.86 18.25
CA LEU A 20 3.19 2.61 19.15
C LEU A 20 2.39 3.47 20.14
N ARG A 21 1.32 4.13 19.69
CA ARG A 21 0.43 4.90 20.57
C ARG A 21 -0.25 4.00 21.60
N ALA A 22 -0.76 2.85 21.17
CA ALA A 22 -1.46 1.90 22.03
C ALA A 22 -0.55 1.22 23.06
N GLU A 23 0.69 0.89 22.68
CA GLU A 23 1.67 0.24 23.55
C GLU A 23 2.31 1.18 24.58
N PHE A 24 2.38 2.48 24.28
CA PHE A 24 3.02 3.46 25.16
C PHE A 24 2.12 4.67 25.48
N PRO A 25 0.91 4.46 26.04
CA PRO A 25 -0.10 5.52 26.18
C PRO A 25 0.34 6.63 27.14
N GLN A 26 1.19 6.31 28.13
CA GLN A 26 1.66 7.26 29.15
C GLN A 26 3.02 7.88 28.82
N ARG A 27 3.68 7.47 27.73
CA ARG A 27 4.98 8.02 27.35
C ARG A 27 4.80 9.25 26.49
N LEU A 28 5.63 10.26 26.74
CA LEU A 28 5.80 11.40 25.85
C LEU A 28 6.58 10.97 24.60
N LEU A 29 5.87 10.32 23.67
CA LEU A 29 6.33 9.97 22.32
C LEU A 29 5.68 10.91 21.30
N ARG A 30 6.50 11.49 20.43
CA ARG A 30 6.04 12.22 19.24
C ARG A 30 6.28 11.34 18.02
N VAL A 31 5.21 10.79 17.47
CA VAL A 31 5.26 10.01 16.23
C VAL A 31 5.09 10.96 15.05
N VAL A 32 6.04 10.92 14.13
CA VAL A 32 6.02 11.69 12.88
C VAL A 32 6.00 10.70 11.72
N VAL A 33 5.13 10.92 10.75
CA VAL A 33 5.01 10.08 9.55
C VAL A 33 5.33 10.92 8.33
N TRP A 34 6.37 10.56 7.58
CA TRP A 34 6.72 11.21 6.32
C TRP A 34 6.40 10.30 5.14
N ASP A 35 5.72 10.83 4.13
CA ASP A 35 5.49 10.13 2.87
C ASP A 35 5.78 11.04 1.67
N LYS A 36 6.43 10.48 0.65
CA LYS A 36 6.75 11.18 -0.60
C LYS A 36 5.52 11.49 -1.46
N ALA A 37 4.43 10.75 -1.28
CA ALA A 37 3.19 10.96 -2.02
C ALA A 37 2.39 12.13 -1.45
N GLN A 38 1.38 12.57 -2.22
CA GLN A 38 0.43 13.62 -1.83
C GLN A 38 -0.65 13.15 -0.84
N GLY A 39 -0.63 11.89 -0.42
CA GLY A 39 -1.64 11.33 0.48
C GLY A 39 -1.33 9.89 0.90
N ALA A 40 -2.02 9.44 1.95
CA ALA A 40 -1.83 8.11 2.53
C ALA A 40 -2.38 6.98 1.64
N GLY A 41 -1.83 5.79 1.85
CA GLY A 41 -2.31 4.53 1.27
C GLY A 41 -1.21 3.68 0.67
N GLY A 42 -0.18 4.30 0.07
CA GLY A 42 0.83 3.57 -0.71
C GLY A 42 0.18 2.67 -1.78
N ARG A 43 0.46 1.37 -1.73
CA ARG A 43 -0.17 0.34 -2.58
C ARG A 43 -1.62 0.01 -2.23
N MET A 44 -2.18 0.63 -1.19
CA MET A 44 -3.61 0.63 -0.88
C MET A 44 -4.22 2.01 -1.15
N SER A 45 -3.65 2.82 -2.04
CA SER A 45 -4.18 4.15 -2.34
C SER A 45 -5.47 4.09 -3.18
N THR A 46 -6.41 4.97 -2.83
CA THR A 46 -7.64 5.24 -3.58
C THR A 46 -7.49 6.57 -4.32
N ARG A 47 -7.64 6.56 -5.64
CA ARG A 47 -7.64 7.76 -6.47
C ARG A 47 -9.05 8.31 -6.63
N ARG A 48 -9.14 9.62 -6.90
CA ARG A 48 -10.38 10.35 -7.16
C ARG A 48 -10.33 10.90 -8.58
N SER A 49 -11.47 10.95 -9.24
CA SER A 49 -11.63 11.70 -10.47
C SER A 49 -11.36 13.18 -10.21
N ALA A 50 -10.77 13.87 -11.19
CA ALA A 50 -10.59 15.32 -11.13
C ALA A 50 -11.93 16.07 -11.30
N ARG A 51 -12.93 15.44 -11.92
CA ARG A 51 -14.25 16.03 -12.19
C ARG A 51 -15.25 15.79 -11.06
N ASP A 52 -15.18 14.64 -10.40
CA ASP A 52 -16.04 14.27 -9.28
C ASP A 52 -15.21 13.58 -8.17
N PRO A 53 -14.97 14.25 -7.03
CA PRO A 53 -14.26 13.67 -5.90
C PRO A 53 -14.95 12.45 -5.26
N LYS A 54 -16.24 12.20 -5.53
CA LYS A 54 -16.96 11.00 -5.07
C LYS A 54 -16.66 9.79 -5.97
N CYS A 55 -16.43 10.02 -7.26
CA CYS A 55 -15.96 9.01 -8.20
C CYS A 55 -14.51 8.62 -7.86
N THR A 56 -14.35 7.40 -7.33
CA THR A 56 -13.08 6.94 -6.75
C THR A 56 -12.72 5.57 -7.30
N ALA A 57 -11.42 5.27 -7.36
CA ALA A 57 -10.90 3.99 -7.84
C ALA A 57 -9.71 3.52 -7.00
N ASP A 58 -9.75 2.28 -6.53
CA ASP A 58 -8.58 1.65 -5.88
C ASP A 58 -7.61 1.17 -6.96
N LEU A 59 -6.43 1.78 -7.08
CA LEU A 59 -5.46 1.41 -8.13
C LEU A 59 -4.48 0.31 -7.71
N GLY A 60 -4.45 -0.03 -6.42
CA GLY A 60 -3.59 -1.07 -5.86
C GLY A 60 -4.44 -2.22 -5.31
N ALA A 61 -4.36 -2.50 -4.01
CA ALA A 61 -5.16 -3.55 -3.36
C ALA A 61 -6.66 -3.39 -3.63
N GLN A 62 -7.30 -4.44 -4.16
CA GLN A 62 -8.68 -4.40 -4.65
C GLN A 62 -9.71 -4.82 -3.59
N TYR A 63 -9.37 -5.83 -2.81
CA TYR A 63 -10.15 -6.35 -1.69
C TYR A 63 -9.18 -7.07 -0.73
N ILE A 64 -9.64 -7.37 0.49
CA ILE A 64 -8.85 -8.00 1.54
C ILE A 64 -9.32 -9.44 1.70
N THR A 65 -8.39 -10.40 1.60
CA THR A 65 -8.68 -11.82 1.80
C THR A 65 -8.12 -12.25 3.14
N ARG A 66 -8.97 -12.84 3.98
CA ARG A 66 -8.61 -13.38 5.28
C ARG A 66 -8.65 -14.90 5.24
N THR A 67 -7.53 -15.55 5.54
CA THR A 67 -7.46 -17.01 5.65
C THR A 67 -7.88 -17.47 7.05
N PRO A 68 -8.21 -18.77 7.26
CA PRO A 68 -8.50 -19.29 8.59
C PRO A 68 -7.39 -19.03 9.62
N HIS A 69 -6.13 -19.08 9.19
CA HIS A 69 -4.98 -18.76 10.04
C HIS A 69 -5.06 -17.31 10.56
N TYR A 70 -5.26 -16.36 9.65
CA TYR A 70 -5.32 -14.93 10.00
C TYR A 70 -6.63 -14.50 10.65
N ALA A 71 -7.73 -15.24 10.45
CA ALA A 71 -8.96 -15.06 11.21
C ALA A 71 -8.73 -15.19 12.72
N LYS A 72 -7.82 -16.09 13.14
CA LYS A 72 -7.41 -16.24 14.53
C LYS A 72 -6.27 -15.29 14.91
N ALA A 73 -5.20 -15.27 14.13
CA ALA A 73 -3.99 -14.51 14.49
C ALA A 73 -4.23 -12.99 14.55
N HIS A 74 -5.09 -12.47 13.66
CA HIS A 74 -5.37 -11.03 13.52
C HIS A 74 -6.82 -10.68 13.85
N GLN A 75 -7.50 -11.49 14.65
CA GLN A 75 -8.91 -11.34 14.99
C GLN A 75 -9.27 -9.90 15.38
N SER A 76 -8.51 -9.30 16.31
CA SER A 76 -8.77 -7.95 16.82
C SER A 76 -8.65 -6.86 15.75
N PHE A 77 -7.74 -7.00 14.77
CA PHE A 77 -7.60 -6.04 13.68
C PHE A 77 -8.80 -6.10 12.72
N TYR A 78 -9.29 -7.30 12.41
CA TYR A 78 -10.47 -7.45 11.56
C TYR A 78 -11.74 -6.98 12.29
N GLU A 79 -11.93 -7.33 13.56
CA GLU A 79 -13.05 -6.85 14.38
C GLU A 79 -13.07 -5.32 14.48
N ASP A 80 -11.90 -4.72 14.66
CA ASP A 80 -11.75 -3.26 14.68
C ASP A 80 -12.17 -2.62 13.34
N LEU A 81 -11.64 -3.12 12.22
CA LEU A 81 -11.96 -2.58 10.90
C LEU A 81 -13.44 -2.80 10.51
N LEU A 82 -14.03 -3.93 10.92
CA LEU A 82 -15.45 -4.24 10.67
C LEU A 82 -16.37 -3.37 11.53
N SER A 83 -16.08 -3.23 12.83
CA SER A 83 -16.90 -2.43 13.76
C SER A 83 -16.94 -0.94 13.40
N HIS A 84 -15.88 -0.42 12.79
CA HIS A 84 -15.82 0.96 12.29
C HIS A 84 -16.31 1.11 10.84
N GLY A 85 -16.81 0.04 10.22
CA GLY A 85 -17.30 0.05 8.83
C GLY A 85 -16.22 0.34 7.78
N VAL A 86 -14.95 0.21 8.15
CA VAL A 86 -13.80 0.34 7.22
C VAL A 86 -13.75 -0.86 6.27
N LEU A 87 -14.07 -2.05 6.78
CA LEU A 87 -14.30 -3.25 6.00
C LEU A 87 -15.78 -3.65 5.98
N LYS A 88 -16.21 -4.27 4.89
CA LYS A 88 -17.47 -5.01 4.75
C LYS A 88 -17.22 -6.31 3.98
N PRO A 89 -18.01 -7.38 4.20
CA PRO A 89 -17.93 -8.57 3.37
C PRO A 89 -18.07 -8.25 1.88
N LEU A 90 -17.29 -8.92 1.03
CA LEU A 90 -17.42 -8.84 -0.43
C LEU A 90 -18.56 -9.76 -0.88
N THR A 91 -19.68 -9.15 -1.27
CA THR A 91 -20.88 -9.85 -1.77
C THR A 91 -21.06 -9.68 -3.29
N ALA A 92 -20.39 -8.69 -3.90
CA ALA A 92 -20.47 -8.45 -5.33
C ALA A 92 -19.89 -9.62 -6.16
N PRO A 93 -20.46 -9.97 -7.33
CA PRO A 93 -20.01 -11.12 -8.11
C PRO A 93 -18.59 -10.94 -8.67
N VAL A 94 -17.72 -11.92 -8.42
CA VAL A 94 -16.35 -11.98 -8.93
C VAL A 94 -16.17 -13.17 -9.87
N LYS A 95 -16.07 -12.90 -11.18
CA LYS A 95 -15.82 -13.91 -12.20
C LYS A 95 -14.37 -14.38 -12.15
N GLY A 96 -14.16 -15.70 -12.08
CA GLY A 96 -12.83 -16.31 -12.03
C GLY A 96 -12.16 -16.28 -10.66
N MET A 97 -12.89 -15.92 -9.59
CA MET A 97 -12.40 -16.08 -8.22
C MET A 97 -12.30 -17.56 -7.86
N VAL A 98 -11.16 -17.95 -7.28
CA VAL A 98 -11.01 -19.27 -6.67
C VAL A 98 -11.55 -19.19 -5.24
N VAL A 99 -12.70 -19.83 -5.01
CA VAL A 99 -13.29 -19.94 -3.67
C VAL A 99 -12.60 -21.06 -2.90
N LYS A 100 -12.14 -20.76 -1.70
CA LYS A 100 -11.53 -21.72 -0.78
C LYS A 100 -12.32 -21.77 0.51
N GLU A 101 -12.46 -22.95 1.09
CA GLU A 101 -13.17 -23.14 2.35
C GLU A 101 -12.53 -22.31 3.48
N GLY A 102 -13.38 -21.63 4.26
CA GLY A 102 -12.96 -20.80 5.40
C GLY A 102 -12.22 -19.51 5.03
N VAL A 103 -12.16 -19.13 3.75
CA VAL A 103 -11.57 -17.88 3.30
C VAL A 103 -12.65 -16.81 3.15
N ASP A 104 -12.51 -15.71 3.88
CA ASP A 104 -13.39 -14.56 3.78
C ASP A 104 -12.77 -13.47 2.89
N ASN A 105 -13.60 -12.79 2.10
CA ASN A 105 -13.18 -11.63 1.33
C ASN A 105 -13.94 -10.39 1.80
N PHE A 106 -13.24 -9.26 1.89
CA PHE A 106 -13.78 -7.99 2.35
C PHE A 106 -13.45 -6.87 1.37
N VAL A 107 -14.35 -5.91 1.23
CA VAL A 107 -14.15 -4.66 0.51
C VAL A 107 -14.10 -3.48 1.47
N THR A 108 -13.57 -2.36 0.99
CA THR A 108 -13.48 -1.09 1.69
C THR A 108 -14.49 -0.11 1.06
N PRO A 109 -15.65 0.16 1.68
CA PRO A 109 -16.70 0.98 1.07
C PRO A 109 -16.22 2.39 0.71
N GLN A 110 -15.31 2.95 1.51
CA GLN A 110 -14.72 4.28 1.29
C GLN A 110 -13.37 4.22 0.53
N GLY A 111 -13.07 3.08 -0.11
CA GLY A 111 -11.83 2.79 -0.84
C GLY A 111 -10.71 2.29 0.07
N SER A 112 -9.76 1.53 -0.49
CA SER A 112 -8.67 0.84 0.22
C SER A 112 -7.81 1.75 1.10
N SER A 113 -7.69 3.04 0.76
CA SER A 113 -6.93 3.98 1.58
C SER A 113 -7.57 4.29 2.94
N SER A 114 -8.84 3.94 3.12
CA SER A 114 -9.57 4.10 4.40
C SER A 114 -8.95 3.28 5.53
N ILE A 115 -8.38 2.10 5.25
CA ILE A 115 -7.66 1.29 6.25
C ILE A 115 -6.46 2.06 6.81
N VAL A 116 -5.67 2.67 5.93
CA VAL A 116 -4.48 3.44 6.34
C VAL A 116 -4.89 4.69 7.11
N LYS A 117 -5.92 5.40 6.65
CA LYS A 117 -6.45 6.59 7.33
C LYS A 117 -7.03 6.27 8.71
N HIS A 118 -7.71 5.14 8.84
CA HIS A 118 -8.23 4.65 10.12
C HIS A 118 -7.11 4.51 11.16
N TYR A 119 -6.01 3.84 10.80
CA TYR A 119 -4.88 3.66 11.71
C TYR A 119 -4.10 4.96 11.96
N LEU A 120 -3.95 5.83 10.97
CA LEU A 120 -3.36 7.17 11.20
C LEU A 120 -4.20 8.00 12.19
N ASN A 121 -5.53 7.95 12.08
CA ASN A 121 -6.43 8.62 13.03
C ASN A 121 -6.31 8.03 14.44
N LYS A 122 -6.22 6.71 14.56
CA LYS A 122 -6.01 6.01 15.84
C LYS A 122 -4.66 6.32 16.50
N ALA A 123 -3.65 6.68 15.72
CA ALA A 123 -2.34 7.02 16.26
C ALA A 123 -2.33 8.29 17.11
N ALA A 124 -3.42 9.10 17.08
CA ALA A 124 -3.69 10.32 17.87
C ALA A 124 -2.46 11.21 18.11
N ASP A 125 -2.46 12.42 17.54
CA ASP A 125 -1.34 13.37 17.56
C ASP A 125 -0.09 12.92 16.78
N ALA A 126 -0.24 11.94 15.87
CA ALA A 126 0.81 11.65 14.91
C ALA A 126 0.87 12.78 13.87
N ASP A 127 2.04 13.41 13.72
CA ASP A 127 2.23 14.45 12.72
C ASP A 127 2.49 13.78 11.35
N VAL A 128 1.51 13.85 10.44
CA VAL A 128 1.61 13.25 9.11
C VAL A 128 1.95 14.31 8.07
N PHE A 129 3.11 14.16 7.43
CA PHE A 129 3.58 15.07 6.39
C PHE A 129 3.71 14.36 5.03
N TYR A 130 2.90 14.83 4.07
CA TYR A 130 2.96 14.41 2.67
C TYR A 130 3.98 15.24 1.89
N ASN A 131 4.33 14.79 0.68
CA ASN A 131 5.39 15.39 -0.14
C ASN A 131 6.76 15.47 0.57
N HIS A 132 7.00 14.61 1.57
CA HIS A 132 8.26 14.50 2.30
C HIS A 132 9.00 13.26 1.81
N HIS A 133 9.75 13.43 0.72
CA HIS A 133 10.54 12.34 0.14
C HIS A 133 11.91 12.24 0.83
N VAL A 134 12.06 11.28 1.74
CA VAL A 134 13.34 11.00 2.41
C VAL A 134 14.36 10.49 1.40
N THR A 135 15.53 11.11 1.39
CA THR A 135 16.66 10.75 0.53
C THR A 135 17.94 10.46 1.29
N GLN A 136 18.06 10.96 2.53
CA GLN A 136 19.29 10.87 3.32
C GLN A 136 19.00 10.57 4.79
N ILE A 137 19.83 9.72 5.41
CA ILE A 137 19.81 9.42 6.84
C ILE A 137 21.25 9.40 7.37
N CYS A 138 21.57 10.31 8.29
CA CYS A 138 22.88 10.47 8.91
C CYS A 138 22.80 10.35 10.44
N LEU A 139 23.82 9.78 11.07
CA LEU A 139 23.93 9.70 12.52
C LEU A 139 24.72 10.90 13.03
N LYS A 140 24.05 11.80 13.77
CA LYS A 140 24.66 13.00 14.36
C LYS A 140 24.32 13.10 15.83
N ASP A 141 25.33 13.22 16.68
CA ASP A 141 25.19 13.43 18.14
C ASP A 141 24.21 12.46 18.81
N GLY A 142 24.26 11.18 18.41
CA GLY A 142 23.40 10.12 18.96
C GLY A 142 21.96 10.13 18.46
N LYS A 143 21.63 10.89 17.41
CA LYS A 143 20.32 10.96 16.77
C LYS A 143 20.41 10.80 15.26
N TRP A 144 19.28 10.46 14.64
CA TRP A 144 19.16 10.42 13.18
C TRP A 144 18.76 11.78 12.65
N GLU A 145 19.65 12.41 11.88
CA GLU A 145 19.27 13.52 11.02
C GLU A 145 18.75 12.93 9.70
N VAL A 146 17.50 13.25 9.36
CA VAL A 146 16.81 12.71 8.17
C VAL A 146 16.52 13.84 7.20
N GLY A 147 17.12 13.75 6.02
CA GLY A 147 17.00 14.74 4.94
C GLY A 147 16.02 14.32 3.85
N THR A 148 15.37 15.30 3.24
CA THR A 148 14.41 15.12 2.15
C THR A 148 14.93 15.68 0.83
N SER A 149 14.30 15.29 -0.29
CA SER A 149 14.66 15.76 -1.63
C SER A 149 14.45 17.27 -1.84
N THR A 150 13.69 17.95 -0.98
CA THR A 150 13.49 19.40 -1.01
C THR A 150 14.52 20.18 -0.20
N GLY A 151 15.49 19.49 0.42
CA GLY A 151 16.54 20.09 1.23
C GLY A 151 16.17 20.33 2.69
N SER A 152 14.94 20.04 3.12
CA SER A 152 14.57 20.09 4.55
C SER A 152 15.08 18.85 5.28
N SER A 153 15.49 19.04 6.54
CA SER A 153 15.94 17.98 7.44
C SER A 153 15.36 18.15 8.84
N ASP A 154 15.28 17.06 9.59
CA ASP A 154 14.87 17.06 11.01
C ASP A 154 15.56 15.90 11.76
N CYS A 155 15.57 15.96 13.10
CA CYS A 155 16.27 15.01 13.96
C CYS A 155 15.30 14.11 14.76
N PHE A 156 15.60 12.81 14.79
CA PHE A 156 14.78 11.78 15.43
C PHE A 156 15.61 10.83 16.30
N ASP A 157 15.01 10.35 17.39
CA ASP A 157 15.64 9.35 18.28
C ASP A 157 15.46 7.93 17.73
N THR A 158 14.52 7.73 16.81
CA THR A 158 14.25 6.44 16.13
C THR A 158 13.72 6.68 14.73
N VAL A 159 14.16 5.87 13.76
CA VAL A 159 13.64 5.87 12.39
C VAL A 159 13.16 4.47 12.01
N ILE A 160 11.94 4.39 11.48
CA ILE A 160 11.30 3.17 10.98
C ILE A 160 11.04 3.34 9.48
N LEU A 161 11.64 2.49 8.65
CA LEU A 161 11.51 2.51 7.20
C LEU A 161 10.49 1.46 6.78
N THR A 162 9.41 1.85 6.10
CA THR A 162 8.34 0.93 5.66
C THR A 162 8.10 0.93 4.15
N MET A 163 8.93 1.65 3.39
CA MET A 163 8.91 1.64 1.94
C MET A 163 9.56 0.36 1.37
N PRO A 164 9.28 -0.02 0.10
CA PRO A 164 9.88 -1.20 -0.53
C PRO A 164 11.40 -1.23 -0.40
N VAL A 165 11.97 -2.41 -0.16
CA VAL A 165 13.41 -2.62 0.09
C VAL A 165 14.33 -1.94 -0.95
N PRO A 166 14.05 -1.97 -2.27
CA PRO A 166 14.88 -1.24 -3.23
C PRO A 166 14.93 0.27 -3.01
N GLN A 167 13.89 0.89 -2.44
CA GLN A 167 13.90 2.31 -2.07
C GLN A 167 14.73 2.58 -0.82
N ILE A 168 14.82 1.62 0.11
CA ILE A 168 15.73 1.69 1.27
C ILE A 168 17.18 1.66 0.80
N LEU A 169 17.50 0.77 -0.15
CA LEU A 169 18.85 0.63 -0.73
C LEU A 169 19.32 1.87 -1.52
N GLN A 170 18.40 2.76 -1.91
CA GLN A 170 18.67 4.01 -2.61
C GLN A 170 18.95 5.19 -1.66
N LEU A 171 18.75 5.03 -0.35
CA LEU A 171 19.01 6.09 0.62
C LEU A 171 20.51 6.39 0.75
N GLN A 172 20.82 7.67 0.92
CA GLN A 172 22.18 8.20 1.04
C GLN A 172 22.52 8.54 2.49
N GLY A 173 23.79 8.85 2.77
CA GLY A 173 24.28 9.17 4.11
C GLY A 173 24.82 7.94 4.84
N ASP A 174 24.91 8.02 6.16
CA ASP A 174 25.54 6.97 6.99
C ASP A 174 24.79 5.63 6.92
N ILE A 175 23.48 5.66 6.60
CA ILE A 175 22.71 4.44 6.34
C ILE A 175 23.35 3.56 5.25
N ALA A 176 23.96 4.15 4.22
CA ALA A 176 24.61 3.40 3.15
C ALA A 176 25.82 2.59 3.66
N THR A 177 26.50 3.08 4.70
CA THR A 177 27.60 2.40 5.38
C THR A 177 27.10 1.39 6.41
N ILE A 178 26.01 1.71 7.13
CA ILE A 178 25.35 0.81 8.09
C ILE A 178 24.82 -0.45 7.37
N ILE A 179 24.27 -0.27 6.16
CA ILE A 179 23.94 -1.37 5.24
C ILE A 179 25.25 -1.88 4.63
N ASN A 180 26.03 -2.58 5.46
CA ASN A 180 27.26 -3.25 5.05
C ASN A 180 26.98 -4.34 4.01
N ASN A 181 28.04 -4.95 3.46
CA ASN A 181 27.94 -5.95 2.40
C ASN A 181 27.00 -7.12 2.76
N ARG A 182 26.96 -7.55 4.02
CA ARG A 182 26.08 -8.63 4.47
C ARG A 182 24.61 -8.21 4.41
N TRP A 183 24.27 -7.05 4.97
CA TRP A 183 22.89 -6.54 4.90
C TRP A 183 22.47 -6.26 3.47
N ARG A 184 23.36 -5.67 2.67
CA ARG A 184 23.13 -5.39 1.25
C ARG A 184 22.75 -6.64 0.49
N GLN A 185 23.54 -7.72 0.60
CA GLN A 185 23.25 -9.00 -0.06
C GLN A 185 21.88 -9.57 0.33
N GLN A 186 21.51 -9.51 1.61
CA GLN A 186 20.21 -10.02 2.08
C GLN A 186 19.03 -9.13 1.67
N LEU A 187 19.23 -7.81 1.59
CA LEU A 187 18.19 -6.88 1.14
C LEU A 187 18.01 -6.96 -0.38
N GLU A 188 19.08 -7.16 -1.14
CA GLU A 188 19.05 -7.32 -2.60
C GLU A 188 18.39 -8.64 -3.04
N SER A 189 18.29 -9.64 -2.15
CA SER A 189 17.50 -10.84 -2.43
C SER A 189 15.98 -10.62 -2.34
N VAL A 190 15.53 -9.45 -1.87
CA VAL A 190 14.09 -9.12 -1.80
C VAL A 190 13.64 -8.58 -3.16
N SER A 191 12.76 -9.32 -3.83
CA SER A 191 12.29 -8.99 -5.18
C SER A 191 10.79 -8.71 -5.21
N TYR A 192 10.38 -7.87 -6.17
CA TYR A 192 9.00 -7.47 -6.38
C TYR A 192 8.64 -7.61 -7.85
N SER A 193 7.41 -8.06 -8.10
CA SER A 193 6.77 -7.97 -9.41
C SER A 193 6.49 -6.51 -9.80
N SER A 194 6.32 -6.30 -11.10
CA SER A 194 6.00 -5.01 -11.72
C SER A 194 4.65 -5.09 -12.42
N ARG A 195 3.80 -4.06 -12.26
CA ARG A 195 2.48 -3.98 -12.92
C ARG A 195 2.12 -2.53 -13.27
N TYR A 196 1.23 -2.37 -14.24
CA TYR A 196 0.47 -1.14 -14.45
C TYR A 196 -0.95 -1.31 -13.93
N ALA A 197 -1.51 -0.21 -13.43
CA ALA A 197 -2.93 -0.09 -13.12
C ALA A 197 -3.53 1.12 -13.83
N LEU A 198 -4.67 0.94 -14.48
CA LEU A 198 -5.48 2.04 -14.99
C LEU A 198 -6.73 2.21 -14.13
N GLY A 199 -7.06 3.46 -13.81
CA GLY A 199 -8.39 3.86 -13.35
C GLY A 199 -9.05 4.70 -14.42
N LEU A 200 -10.15 4.23 -14.97
CA LEU A 200 -10.99 4.92 -15.93
C LEU A 200 -12.20 5.48 -15.17
N PHE A 201 -12.39 6.80 -15.20
CA PHE A 201 -13.47 7.49 -14.50
C PHE A 201 -14.49 8.00 -15.51
N TYR A 202 -15.77 7.83 -15.20
CA TYR A 202 -16.88 8.14 -16.09
C TYR A 202 -17.75 9.25 -15.51
N GLU A 203 -18.79 9.66 -16.23
CA GLU A 203 -19.81 10.59 -15.74
C GLU A 203 -20.95 9.83 -15.05
N ALA A 204 -21.67 10.49 -14.14
CA ALA A 204 -22.85 9.93 -13.48
C ALA A 204 -23.89 9.44 -14.51
N GLY A 205 -24.58 8.35 -14.18
CA GLY A 205 -25.53 7.69 -15.09
C GLY A 205 -24.91 6.74 -16.11
N THR A 206 -23.58 6.72 -16.30
CA THR A 206 -22.91 5.72 -17.17
C THR A 206 -23.21 4.30 -16.67
N GLN A 207 -23.66 3.42 -17.57
CA GLN A 207 -23.96 2.02 -17.24
C GLN A 207 -22.97 1.08 -17.93
N PHE A 208 -22.68 -0.03 -17.25
CA PHE A 208 -21.90 -1.12 -17.82
C PHE A 208 -22.72 -2.40 -17.80
N ASP A 209 -22.94 -2.97 -18.99
CA ASP A 209 -23.60 -4.25 -19.16
C ASP A 209 -22.63 -5.40 -18.89
N THR A 210 -22.41 -5.67 -17.60
CA THR A 210 -21.61 -6.79 -17.12
C THR A 210 -22.34 -7.51 -15.99
N PRO A 211 -22.37 -8.86 -15.98
CA PRO A 211 -22.97 -9.64 -14.90
C PRO A 211 -22.05 -9.75 -13.67
N TRP A 212 -20.85 -9.16 -13.73
CA TRP A 212 -19.84 -9.20 -12.70
C TRP A 212 -19.40 -7.79 -12.29
N ALA A 213 -18.98 -7.65 -11.04
CA ALA A 213 -18.32 -6.45 -10.53
C ALA A 213 -16.79 -6.54 -10.69
N VAL A 214 -16.25 -7.75 -10.69
CA VAL A 214 -14.82 -8.03 -10.88
C VAL A 214 -14.65 -9.24 -11.79
N GLN A 215 -13.63 -9.23 -12.65
CA GLN A 215 -13.24 -10.36 -13.48
C GLN A 215 -11.73 -10.59 -13.45
N TYR A 216 -11.33 -11.80 -13.09
CA TYR A 216 -9.98 -12.33 -13.34
C TYR A 216 -9.85 -12.84 -14.78
N ILE A 217 -8.70 -12.59 -15.40
CA ILE A 217 -8.42 -12.92 -16.80
C ILE A 217 -7.09 -13.68 -16.85
N SER A 218 -7.13 -14.97 -17.19
CA SER A 218 -5.94 -15.82 -17.21
C SER A 218 -5.26 -15.90 -18.58
N ASN A 219 -6.03 -15.73 -19.66
CA ASN A 219 -5.58 -15.99 -21.04
C ASN A 219 -5.46 -14.68 -21.85
N ASN A 220 -4.74 -13.69 -21.30
CA ASN A 220 -4.51 -12.42 -21.97
C ASN A 220 -3.06 -11.94 -21.70
N PRO A 221 -2.32 -11.49 -22.73
CA PRO A 221 -0.91 -11.13 -22.57
C PRO A 221 -0.71 -9.85 -21.75
N CYS A 222 -1.69 -8.94 -21.75
CA CYS A 222 -1.59 -7.62 -21.13
C CYS A 222 -2.42 -7.51 -19.85
N ILE A 223 -3.70 -7.87 -19.83
CA ILE A 223 -4.62 -7.60 -18.71
C ILE A 223 -4.91 -8.88 -17.93
N CYS A 224 -4.74 -8.85 -16.59
CA CYS A 224 -5.08 -10.00 -15.74
C CYS A 224 -6.32 -9.79 -14.87
N PHE A 225 -6.81 -8.55 -14.76
CA PHE A 225 -7.87 -8.19 -13.83
C PHE A 225 -8.60 -6.93 -14.28
N VAL A 226 -9.93 -6.95 -14.20
CA VAL A 226 -10.80 -5.79 -14.41
C VAL A 226 -11.80 -5.70 -13.26
N SER A 227 -12.05 -4.50 -12.73
CA SER A 227 -13.06 -4.24 -11.71
C SER A 227 -13.89 -3.01 -12.06
N ILE A 228 -15.21 -3.10 -11.92
CA ILE A 228 -16.10 -1.95 -11.85
C ILE A 228 -16.18 -1.57 -10.37
N ASP A 229 -15.38 -0.58 -9.98
CA ASP A 229 -14.98 -0.35 -8.60
C ASP A 229 -16.14 0.11 -7.71
N ASN A 230 -17.12 0.83 -8.27
CA ASN A 230 -18.35 1.21 -7.57
C ASN A 230 -19.30 0.02 -7.38
N LYS A 231 -19.42 -0.89 -8.37
CA LYS A 231 -20.18 -2.15 -8.22
C LYS A 231 -19.51 -3.05 -7.18
N LYS A 232 -18.17 -3.17 -7.20
CA LYS A 232 -17.37 -3.95 -6.23
C LYS A 232 -17.62 -3.49 -4.79
N ARG A 233 -17.72 -2.18 -4.58
CA ARG A 233 -17.93 -1.55 -3.27
C ARG A 233 -19.41 -1.34 -2.92
N GLU A 234 -20.33 -1.82 -3.76
CA GLU A 234 -21.78 -1.70 -3.59
C GLU A 234 -22.22 -0.26 -3.30
N ILE A 235 -21.65 0.69 -4.06
CA ILE A 235 -22.02 2.10 -3.95
C ILE A 235 -23.30 2.31 -4.77
N GLU A 236 -24.44 2.27 -4.08
CA GLU A 236 -25.77 2.50 -4.65
C GLU A 236 -26.12 3.99 -4.55
N SER A 237 -25.80 4.75 -5.60
CA SER A 237 -26.30 6.11 -5.76
C SER A 237 -26.32 6.48 -7.23
N PRO A 238 -27.46 6.98 -7.76
CA PRO A 238 -27.54 7.44 -9.15
C PRO A 238 -26.60 8.64 -9.44
N ASP A 239 -26.23 9.39 -8.40
CA ASP A 239 -25.33 10.54 -8.49
C ASP A 239 -23.84 10.17 -8.41
N THR A 240 -23.52 8.92 -8.07
CA THR A 240 -22.11 8.48 -8.01
C THR A 240 -21.68 7.99 -9.37
N ALA A 241 -20.75 8.71 -9.99
CA ALA A 241 -20.18 8.28 -11.26
C ALA A 241 -19.34 6.99 -11.09
N PRO A 242 -19.43 6.04 -12.04
CA PRO A 242 -18.74 4.77 -11.90
C PRO A 242 -17.27 4.89 -12.34
N SER A 243 -16.48 3.87 -11.99
CA SER A 243 -15.10 3.78 -12.42
C SER A 243 -14.69 2.34 -12.70
N VAL A 244 -13.82 2.15 -13.69
CA VAL A 244 -13.24 0.86 -14.05
C VAL A 244 -11.76 0.85 -13.68
N VAL A 245 -11.32 -0.18 -12.97
CA VAL A 245 -9.92 -0.46 -12.65
C VAL A 245 -9.44 -1.62 -13.49
N VAL A 246 -8.25 -1.49 -14.06
CA VAL A 246 -7.58 -2.55 -14.83
C VAL A 246 -6.20 -2.78 -14.23
N HIS A 247 -5.82 -4.05 -13.99
CA HIS A 247 -4.43 -4.40 -13.70
C HIS A 247 -3.84 -5.24 -14.83
N THR A 248 -2.61 -4.91 -15.21
CA THR A 248 -1.86 -5.68 -16.19
C THR A 248 -1.25 -6.92 -15.57
N THR A 249 -0.90 -7.92 -16.38
CA THR A 249 -0.05 -9.07 -16.03
C THR A 249 1.33 -8.60 -15.52
N VAL A 250 2.04 -9.48 -14.82
CA VAL A 250 3.43 -9.21 -14.37
C VAL A 250 4.36 -9.13 -15.58
N SER A 251 4.23 -10.02 -16.56
CA SER A 251 5.05 -10.03 -17.77
C SER A 251 4.97 -8.70 -18.51
N PHE A 252 3.76 -8.21 -18.76
CA PHE A 252 3.54 -6.90 -19.39
C PHE A 252 4.11 -5.77 -18.53
N GLY A 253 3.86 -5.80 -17.21
CA GLY A 253 4.40 -4.78 -16.31
C GLY A 253 5.93 -4.70 -16.35
N THR A 254 6.61 -5.84 -16.37
CA THR A 254 8.09 -5.91 -16.45
C THR A 254 8.61 -5.42 -17.80
N GLU A 255 8.02 -5.87 -18.91
CA GLU A 255 8.45 -5.51 -20.27
C GLU A 255 8.35 -3.99 -20.54
N TYR A 256 7.27 -3.37 -20.07
CA TYR A 256 6.95 -1.97 -20.38
C TYR A 256 7.27 -0.98 -19.25
N MET A 257 8.02 -1.38 -18.22
CA MET A 257 8.24 -0.53 -17.03
C MET A 257 8.96 0.79 -17.35
N GLU A 258 10.01 0.71 -18.18
CA GLU A 258 10.81 1.87 -18.60
C GLU A 258 10.20 2.64 -19.79
N TRP A 259 9.09 2.16 -20.36
CA TRP A 259 8.45 2.84 -21.48
C TRP A 259 7.71 4.10 -21.04
N ASP A 260 7.46 4.99 -22.00
CA ASP A 260 6.62 6.16 -21.82
C ASP A 260 5.21 5.76 -21.34
N LYS A 261 4.73 6.44 -20.29
CA LYS A 261 3.53 6.03 -19.55
C LYS A 261 2.27 6.19 -20.40
N GLU A 262 2.23 7.22 -21.23
CA GLU A 262 1.12 7.56 -22.12
C GLU A 262 1.03 6.53 -23.27
N LYS A 263 2.17 6.11 -23.84
CA LYS A 263 2.19 5.00 -24.81
C LYS A 263 1.68 3.70 -24.22
N VAL A 264 2.14 3.32 -23.03
CA VAL A 264 1.71 2.08 -22.36
C VAL A 264 0.22 2.14 -22.00
N GLN A 265 -0.28 3.30 -21.57
CA GLN A 265 -1.70 3.50 -21.32
C GLN A 265 -2.54 3.17 -22.56
N GLN A 266 -2.13 3.61 -23.76
CA GLN A 266 -2.87 3.32 -24.98
C GLN A 266 -2.88 1.82 -25.34
N LEU A 267 -1.77 1.10 -25.11
CA LEU A 267 -1.71 -0.35 -25.31
C LEU A 267 -2.73 -1.07 -24.41
N ILE A 268 -2.80 -0.69 -23.12
CA ILE A 268 -3.74 -1.29 -22.17
C ILE A 268 -5.19 -0.96 -22.54
N ILE A 269 -5.48 0.27 -23.01
CA ILE A 269 -6.82 0.67 -23.46
C ILE A 269 -7.26 -0.15 -24.67
N ASN A 270 -6.37 -0.35 -25.65
CA ASN A 270 -6.68 -1.15 -26.84
C ASN A 270 -7.02 -2.59 -26.46
N GLU A 271 -6.27 -3.19 -25.53
CA GLU A 271 -6.58 -4.52 -25.02
C GLU A 271 -7.90 -4.55 -24.25
N LEU A 272 -8.16 -3.53 -23.42
CA LEU A 272 -9.41 -3.42 -22.67
C LEU A 272 -10.62 -3.36 -23.60
N LYS A 273 -10.53 -2.64 -24.73
CA LYS A 273 -11.60 -2.58 -25.73
C LYS A 273 -11.87 -3.94 -26.38
N ALA A 274 -10.87 -4.81 -26.52
CA ALA A 274 -11.09 -6.18 -26.98
C ALA A 274 -11.86 -7.03 -25.94
N ILE A 275 -11.62 -6.79 -24.65
CA ILE A 275 -12.29 -7.49 -23.54
C ILE A 275 -13.70 -6.94 -23.28
N MET A 276 -13.89 -5.62 -23.42
CA MET A 276 -15.14 -4.90 -23.22
C MET A 276 -15.45 -4.00 -24.44
N PRO A 277 -15.96 -4.57 -25.56
CA PRO A 277 -16.16 -3.82 -26.81
C PRO A 277 -17.15 -2.65 -26.74
N HIS A 278 -18.08 -2.70 -25.80
CA HIS A 278 -19.10 -1.67 -25.59
C HIS A 278 -18.75 -0.69 -24.48
N LEU A 279 -17.49 -0.70 -24.00
CA LEU A 279 -17.06 0.23 -22.96
C LEU A 279 -17.07 1.67 -23.53
N PRO A 280 -17.82 2.61 -22.93
CA PRO A 280 -17.82 3.99 -23.39
C PRO A 280 -16.46 4.64 -23.18
N GLU A 281 -16.23 5.79 -23.83
CA GLU A 281 -15.03 6.58 -23.59
C GLU A 281 -15.06 7.18 -22.17
N PRO A 282 -13.99 7.05 -21.39
CA PRO A 282 -13.93 7.59 -20.04
C PRO A 282 -13.75 9.12 -20.06
N ALA A 283 -14.32 9.79 -19.06
CA ALA A 283 -14.16 11.23 -18.84
C ALA A 283 -12.73 11.60 -18.43
N SER A 284 -12.04 10.70 -17.73
CA SER A 284 -10.61 10.83 -17.43
C SER A 284 -9.97 9.47 -17.12
N ILE A 285 -8.65 9.37 -17.29
CA ILE A 285 -7.87 8.16 -17.03
C ILE A 285 -6.71 8.48 -16.10
N LYS A 286 -6.47 7.60 -15.13
CA LYS A 286 -5.26 7.60 -14.31
C LYS A 286 -4.46 6.34 -14.57
N CYS A 287 -3.27 6.51 -15.14
CA CYS A 287 -2.28 5.45 -15.27
C CYS A 287 -1.29 5.47 -14.09
N GLN A 288 -1.15 4.34 -13.40
CA GLN A 288 -0.27 4.15 -12.25
C GLN A 288 0.73 3.04 -12.53
N LYS A 289 2.02 3.37 -12.44
CA LYS A 289 3.11 2.39 -12.45
C LYS A 289 3.33 1.84 -11.05
N TRP A 290 3.27 0.52 -10.89
CA TRP A 290 3.67 -0.19 -9.68
C TRP A 290 4.97 -0.95 -9.97
N ARG A 291 6.10 -0.24 -9.94
CA ARG A 291 7.44 -0.83 -10.10
C ARG A 291 7.73 -1.91 -9.05
N TYR A 292 7.25 -1.67 -7.83
CA TYR A 292 7.32 -2.62 -6.73
C TYR A 292 5.89 -2.96 -6.33
N SER A 293 5.22 -3.82 -7.11
CA SER A 293 3.81 -4.17 -6.93
C SER A 293 3.62 -5.13 -5.75
N GLN A 294 4.01 -6.39 -5.93
CA GLN A 294 3.92 -7.44 -4.91
C GLN A 294 5.27 -8.14 -4.78
N VAL A 295 5.65 -8.48 -3.56
CA VAL A 295 6.81 -9.29 -3.22
C VAL A 295 6.70 -10.64 -3.92
N THR A 296 7.73 -10.96 -4.71
CA THR A 296 7.92 -12.28 -5.33
C THR A 296 8.85 -13.13 -4.48
N GLU A 297 9.87 -12.51 -3.89
CA GLU A 297 10.75 -13.14 -2.90
C GLU A 297 10.93 -12.18 -1.72
N ALA A 298 10.52 -12.63 -0.54
CA ALA A 298 10.66 -11.87 0.69
C ALA A 298 12.07 -12.03 1.29
N PHE A 299 12.39 -11.18 2.26
CA PHE A 299 13.59 -11.33 3.07
C PHE A 299 13.64 -12.72 3.70
N SER A 300 14.81 -13.36 3.65
CA SER A 300 14.97 -14.75 4.10
C SER A 300 14.50 -14.93 5.54
N GLY A 301 13.65 -15.94 5.75
CA GLY A 301 13.03 -16.25 7.04
C GLY A 301 11.82 -15.38 7.41
N SER A 302 11.45 -14.39 6.58
CA SER A 302 10.28 -13.52 6.78
C SER A 302 10.15 -12.97 8.21
N PRO A 303 11.19 -12.28 8.74
CA PRO A 303 11.26 -11.92 10.16
C PRO A 303 10.29 -10.80 10.58
N GLY A 304 9.50 -10.24 9.66
CA GLY A 304 8.63 -9.09 9.92
C GLY A 304 9.37 -7.74 9.97
N GLN A 305 10.61 -7.72 10.44
CA GLN A 305 11.48 -6.54 10.43
C GLN A 305 12.96 -6.95 10.47
N ILE A 306 13.85 -6.01 10.15
CA ILE A 306 15.26 -6.07 10.54
C ILE A 306 15.67 -4.78 11.25
N THR A 307 16.56 -4.90 12.24
CA THR A 307 17.15 -3.75 12.94
C THR A 307 18.54 -3.50 12.39
N LEU A 308 18.71 -2.43 11.61
CA LEU A 308 19.99 -2.04 11.02
C LEU A 308 20.92 -1.43 12.07
N HIS A 309 20.35 -0.72 13.04
CA HIS A 309 21.09 -0.09 14.13
C HIS A 309 20.26 -0.10 15.41
N ALA A 310 20.88 -0.46 16.54
CA ALA A 310 20.17 -0.69 17.81
C ALA A 310 20.06 0.55 18.70
N LYS A 311 21.05 1.46 18.69
CA LYS A 311 21.05 2.67 19.53
C LYS A 311 21.80 3.84 18.84
N PRO A 312 21.10 4.85 18.29
CA PRO A 312 19.64 4.98 18.18
C PRO A 312 19.04 3.95 17.20
N PHE A 313 17.74 3.68 17.32
CA PHE A 313 17.08 2.65 16.50
C PHE A 313 16.92 3.08 15.03
N LEU A 314 17.35 2.21 14.11
CA LEU A 314 17.01 2.27 12.69
C LEU A 314 16.48 0.90 12.27
N ILE A 315 15.19 0.83 11.94
CA ILE A 315 14.46 -0.42 11.71
C ILE A 315 13.84 -0.39 10.31
N CYS A 316 13.91 -1.51 9.60
CA CYS A 316 13.20 -1.70 8.34
C CYS A 316 12.06 -2.70 8.55
N GLY A 317 10.87 -2.35 8.08
CA GLY A 317 9.69 -3.21 8.02
C GLY A 317 8.96 -3.02 6.69
N GLY A 318 7.79 -3.64 6.57
CA GLY A 318 6.99 -3.69 5.35
C GLY A 318 6.84 -5.10 4.81
N ASP A 319 6.08 -5.22 3.73
CA ASP A 319 5.77 -6.49 3.09
C ASP A 319 6.99 -7.25 2.58
N GLY A 320 8.07 -6.54 2.21
CA GLY A 320 9.35 -7.13 1.83
C GLY A 320 9.97 -8.05 2.88
N PHE A 321 9.55 -7.95 4.13
CA PHE A 321 10.01 -8.79 5.24
C PHE A 321 8.99 -9.87 5.63
N VAL A 322 7.88 -9.98 4.89
CA VAL A 322 6.78 -10.95 5.11
C VAL A 322 6.18 -11.35 3.75
N HIS A 323 5.02 -10.81 3.36
CA HIS A 323 4.37 -10.99 2.07
C HIS A 323 3.39 -9.83 1.78
N SER A 324 2.95 -9.70 0.52
CA SER A 324 2.17 -8.54 0.03
C SER A 324 0.65 -8.69 0.17
N ASN A 325 0.15 -8.73 1.40
CA ASN A 325 -1.27 -8.51 1.72
C ASN A 325 -1.41 -7.70 3.04
N LEU A 326 -2.65 -7.43 3.48
CA LEU A 326 -2.88 -6.68 4.73
C LEU A 326 -2.32 -7.42 5.95
N ASP A 327 -2.48 -8.73 6.02
CA ASP A 327 -1.98 -9.55 7.12
C ASP A 327 -0.46 -9.51 7.25
N GLY A 328 0.27 -9.55 6.12
CA GLY A 328 1.73 -9.39 6.12
C GLY A 328 2.16 -8.00 6.58
N CYS A 329 1.35 -6.97 6.30
CA CYS A 329 1.58 -5.63 6.84
C CYS A 329 1.35 -5.55 8.35
N ILE A 330 0.34 -6.27 8.88
CA ILE A 330 0.06 -6.40 10.32
C ILE A 330 1.21 -7.15 11.01
N ASP A 331 1.61 -8.31 10.50
CA ASP A 331 2.73 -9.12 11.01
C ASP A 331 4.02 -8.29 11.13
N SER A 332 4.32 -7.53 10.07
CA SER A 332 5.49 -6.65 10.05
C SER A 332 5.39 -5.52 11.09
N ALA A 333 4.24 -4.86 11.18
CA ALA A 333 4.03 -3.77 12.14
C ALA A 333 4.15 -4.25 13.60
N ILE A 334 3.57 -5.41 13.92
CA ILE A 334 3.71 -6.05 15.24
C ILE A 334 5.18 -6.34 15.53
N SER A 335 5.92 -6.89 14.55
CA SER A 335 7.34 -7.22 14.70
C SER A 335 8.20 -5.98 14.96
N VAL A 336 7.95 -4.86 14.25
CA VAL A 336 8.63 -3.58 14.48
C VAL A 336 8.40 -3.07 15.89
N VAL A 337 7.13 -3.00 16.33
CA VAL A 337 6.78 -2.46 17.65
C VAL A 337 7.30 -3.34 18.79
N LYS A 338 7.30 -4.66 18.61
CA LYS A 338 7.85 -5.62 19.58
C LYS A 338 9.32 -5.36 19.90
N VAL A 339 10.15 -5.06 18.88
CA VAL A 339 11.58 -4.77 19.08
C VAL A 339 11.79 -3.45 19.83
N LEU A 340 10.99 -2.44 19.51
CA LEU A 340 11.04 -1.16 20.20
C LEU A 340 10.63 -1.30 21.67
N LYS A 341 9.58 -2.10 21.96
CA LYS A 341 9.13 -2.39 23.32
C LYS A 341 10.16 -3.10 24.19
N ALA A 342 11.00 -3.96 23.60
CA ALA A 342 12.06 -4.61 24.35
C ALA A 342 13.17 -3.63 24.81
N SER A 343 13.18 -2.40 24.29
CA SER A 343 14.33 -1.49 24.38
C SER A 343 13.98 -0.08 24.85
N LEU A 344 12.71 0.32 24.76
CA LEU A 344 12.15 1.57 25.27
C LEU A 344 11.60 1.36 26.67
#